data_AF-S9P6W8-F1
#
_entry.id   AF-S9P6W8-F1
#
_cell.length_a   1.000
_cell.length_b   1.000
_cell.length_c   1.000
_cell.angle_alpha   90.00
_cell.angle_beta   90.00
_cell.angle_gamma   90.00
#
_symmetry.space_group_name_H-M   'P 1'
#
loop_
_entity.id
_entity.type
_entity.pdbx_description
1 polymer ?
#
loop_
_entity_poly.entity_id
_entity_poly.type
_entity_poly.pdbx_seq_one_letter_code
_entity_poly.pdbx_strand_id
1 'polypeptide(L)'
;MLLTVSEHEGRESYCIINSYEVIRSHVPSGIFPFARTPGGEDLCFDYRGSPEQPRIVLVSVEGSVHPVANSFQEFMDGLYDD
;
A
#
# COMPACT_ATOMS: atom_id res chain seq x y z
N MET A 1 14.88 -27.06 6.38
CA MET A 1 15.28 -25.64 6.34
C MET A 1 14.43 -24.92 7.37
N LEU A 2 15.01 -24.49 8.48
CA LEU A 2 14.31 -23.76 9.53
C LEU A 2 14.58 -22.27 9.29
N LEU A 3 13.56 -21.48 8.96
CA LEU A 3 13.70 -20.03 8.89
C LEU A 3 13.72 -19.48 10.31
N THR A 4 14.86 -18.95 10.73
CA THR A 4 14.98 -18.21 11.99
C THR A 4 14.70 -16.75 11.70
N VAL A 5 13.56 -16.23 12.18
CA VAL A 5 13.27 -14.79 12.16
C VAL A 5 13.98 -14.17 13.36
N SER A 6 15.12 -13.53 13.12
CA SER A 6 15.76 -12.68 14.13
C SER A 6 14.98 -11.37 14.24
N GLU A 7 14.65 -10.87 15.42
CA GLU A 7 14.08 -9.52 15.52
C GLU A 7 15.19 -8.49 15.28
N HIS A 8 14.94 -7.52 14.40
CA HIS A 8 15.86 -6.44 14.08
C HIS A 8 15.09 -5.15 14.30
N GLU A 9 15.58 -4.25 15.15
CA GLU A 9 14.92 -2.98 15.42
C GLU A 9 14.68 -2.24 14.09
N GLY A 10 13.42 -1.80 13.87
CA GLY A 10 12.94 -1.22 12.61
C GLY A 10 12.09 -2.14 11.72
N ARG A 11 11.91 -3.43 12.07
CA ARG A 11 11.10 -4.40 11.29
C ARG A 11 9.59 -4.16 11.27
N GLU A 12 9.04 -3.41 12.22
CA GLU A 12 7.58 -3.19 12.29
C GLU A 12 7.03 -2.41 11.10
N SER A 13 7.87 -1.62 10.41
CA SER A 13 7.49 -0.82 9.25
C SER A 13 7.13 -1.64 8.00
N TYR A 14 7.49 -2.93 7.95
CA TYR A 14 7.26 -3.79 6.78
C TYR A 14 6.08 -4.75 6.95
N CYS A 15 5.42 -4.72 8.11
CA CYS A 15 4.27 -5.56 8.37
C CYS A 15 3.02 -4.89 7.76
N ILE A 16 2.45 -5.48 6.71
CA ILE A 16 1.23 -4.99 6.06
C ILE A 16 0.10 -4.79 7.09
N ILE A 17 0.01 -5.65 8.10
CA ILE A 17 -0.99 -5.53 9.17
C ILE A 17 -0.74 -4.23 9.96
N ASN A 18 0.50 -3.97 10.38
CA ASN A 18 0.83 -2.76 11.13
C ASN A 18 0.59 -1.50 10.29
N SER A 19 1.00 -1.51 9.01
CA SER A 19 0.76 -0.40 8.08
C SER A 19 -0.74 -0.14 7.89
N TYR A 20 -1.55 -1.20 7.78
CA TYR A 20 -3.00 -1.07 7.67
C TYR A 20 -3.62 -0.51 8.97
N GLU A 21 -3.18 -0.96 10.15
CA GLU A 21 -3.66 -0.44 11.43
C GLU A 21 -3.43 1.07 11.59
N VAL A 22 -2.37 1.62 10.99
CA VAL A 22 -2.09 3.06 11.01
C VAL A 22 -3.12 3.86 10.19
N ILE A 23 -3.54 3.34 9.03
CA ILE A 23 -4.38 4.11 8.09
C ILE A 23 -5.88 3.80 8.18
N ARG A 24 -6.26 2.61 8.68
CA ARG A 24 -7.64 2.08 8.63
C ARG A 24 -8.71 2.97 9.26
N SER A 25 -8.36 3.87 10.17
CA SER A 25 -9.31 4.80 10.79
C SER A 25 -9.66 6.00 9.89
N HIS A 26 -8.83 6.27 8.88
CA HIS A 26 -8.94 7.45 8.01
C HIS A 26 -9.19 7.08 6.54
N VAL A 27 -9.20 5.78 6.20
CA VAL A 27 -9.51 5.31 4.84
C VAL A 27 -10.73 4.37 4.82
N PRO A 28 -11.51 4.37 3.73
CA PRO A 28 -12.59 3.40 3.54
C PRO A 28 -12.09 1.95 3.57
N SER A 29 -12.92 1.04 4.06
CA SER A 29 -12.61 -0.40 4.05
C SER A 29 -12.35 -0.90 2.63
N GLY A 30 -11.44 -1.88 2.50
CA GLY A 30 -11.03 -2.43 1.21
C GLY A 30 -9.86 -1.70 0.55
N ILE A 31 -9.20 -0.78 1.27
CA ILE A 31 -7.93 -0.15 0.87
C ILE A 31 -6.81 -0.72 1.73
N PHE A 32 -5.78 -1.30 1.10
CA PHE A 32 -4.66 -1.92 1.81
C PHE A 32 -3.31 -1.39 1.34
N PRO A 33 -2.42 -0.95 2.25
CA PRO A 33 -1.13 -0.42 1.88
C PRO A 33 -0.17 -1.54 1.47
N PHE A 34 0.65 -1.27 0.45
CA PHE A 34 1.73 -2.17 0.03
C PHE A 34 3.10 -1.49 -0.06
N ALA A 35 3.14 -0.15 -0.07
CA ALA A 35 4.37 0.61 0.00
C ALA A 35 4.12 1.99 0.63
N ARG A 36 5.17 2.60 1.17
CA ARG A 36 5.17 3.96 1.70
C ARG A 36 6.18 4.80 0.95
N THR A 37 5.79 6.00 0.53
CA THR A 37 6.67 6.96 -0.13
C THR A 37 7.62 7.60 0.91
N PRO A 38 8.73 8.22 0.47
CA PRO A 38 9.54 9.05 1.35
C PRO A 38 8.79 10.25 1.97
N GLY A 39 7.70 10.71 1.34
CA GLY A 39 6.83 11.77 1.85
C GLY A 39 5.87 11.33 2.96
N GLY A 40 5.77 10.02 3.21
CA GLY A 40 4.91 9.45 4.23
C GLY A 40 3.51 9.08 3.74
N GLU A 41 3.19 9.29 2.46
CA GLU A 41 1.99 8.76 1.83
C GLU A 41 2.08 7.24 1.62
N ASP A 42 0.94 6.58 1.57
CA ASP A 42 0.86 5.13 1.34
C ASP A 42 0.34 4.83 -0.06
N LEU A 43 1.07 4.00 -0.80
CA LEU A 43 0.56 3.34 -2.00
C LEU A 43 -0.27 2.14 -1.58
N CYS A 44 -1.50 2.09 -2.06
CA CYS A 44 -2.49 1.12 -1.65
C CYS A 44 -3.16 0.43 -2.84
N PHE A 45 -3.57 -0.82 -2.62
CA PHE A 45 -4.56 -1.50 -3.45
C PHE A 45 -5.97 -1.04 -3.03
N ASP A 46 -6.78 -0.59 -3.99
CA ASP A 46 -8.20 -0.27 -3.79
C ASP A 46 -9.10 -1.35 -4.39
N TYR A 47 -9.63 -2.22 -3.51
CA TYR A 47 -10.49 -3.35 -3.88
C TYR A 47 -11.99 -3.01 -3.92
N ARG A 48 -12.39 -1.76 -3.60
CA ARG A 48 -13.82 -1.41 -3.41
C ARG A 48 -14.66 -1.53 -4.69
N GLY A 49 -14.02 -1.40 -5.86
CA GLY A 49 -14.71 -1.49 -7.15
C GLY A 49 -14.50 -2.80 -7.90
N SER A 50 -13.27 -3.36 -7.85
CA SER A 50 -12.88 -4.56 -8.59
C SER A 50 -12.00 -5.45 -7.69
N PRO A 51 -12.59 -6.45 -7.02
CA PRO A 51 -11.85 -7.32 -6.11
C PRO A 51 -10.73 -8.13 -6.78
N GLU A 52 -10.94 -8.55 -8.03
CA GLU A 52 -9.98 -9.37 -8.78
C GLU A 52 -8.87 -8.54 -9.45
N GLN A 53 -9.12 -7.24 -9.68
CA GLN A 53 -8.17 -6.33 -10.31
C GLN A 53 -8.22 -4.98 -9.59
N PRO A 54 -7.59 -4.87 -8.40
CA PRO A 54 -7.58 -3.63 -7.64
C PRO A 54 -6.86 -2.53 -8.40
N ARG A 55 -7.36 -1.31 -8.23
CA ARG A 55 -6.66 -0.10 -8.70
C ARG A 55 -5.54 0.24 -7.73
N ILE A 56 -4.59 1.04 -8.19
CA ILE A 56 -3.55 1.62 -7.35
C ILE A 56 -3.95 3.05 -7.00
N VAL A 57 -3.91 3.36 -5.71
CA VAL A 57 -4.21 4.69 -5.17
C VAL A 57 -3.08 5.14 -4.26
N LEU A 58 -2.88 6.46 -4.16
CA LEU A 58 -2.04 7.10 -3.16
C LEU A 58 -2.94 7.64 -2.05
N VAL A 59 -2.68 7.23 -0.82
CA VAL A 59 -3.36 7.72 0.39
C VAL A 59 -2.47 8.77 1.03
N SER A 60 -2.96 10.01 1.11
CA SER A 60 -2.24 11.09 1.78
C SER A 60 -2.16 10.85 3.29
N VAL A 61 -1.24 11.55 3.96
CA VAL A 61 -1.14 11.55 5.43
C VAL A 61 -2.46 11.98 6.11
N GLU A 62 -3.28 12.76 5.40
CA GLU A 62 -4.59 13.24 5.86
C GLU A 62 -5.75 12.27 5.49
N GLY A 63 -5.46 11.14 4.85
CA GLY A 63 -6.45 10.13 4.47
C GLY A 63 -7.16 10.38 3.13
N SER A 64 -6.72 11.37 2.34
CA SER A 64 -7.26 11.60 1.00
C SER A 64 -6.81 10.50 0.03
N VAL A 65 -7.73 9.97 -0.78
CA VAL A 65 -7.46 8.86 -1.71
C VAL A 65 -7.36 9.41 -3.14
N HIS A 66 -6.18 9.30 -3.74
CA HIS A 66 -5.89 9.78 -5.09
C HIS A 66 -5.65 8.61 -6.05
N PRO A 67 -6.32 8.54 -7.21
CA PRO A 67 -6.06 7.49 -8.19
C PRO A 67 -4.65 7.63 -8.78
N VAL A 68 -3.96 6.49 -8.96
CA VAL A 68 -2.63 6.43 -9.57
C VAL A 68 -2.66 5.60 -10.86
N ALA A 69 -3.22 4.38 -10.80
CA ALA A 69 -3.33 3.49 -11.95
C ALA A 69 -4.57 2.59 -11.82
N ASN A 70 -5.10 2.09 -12.94
CA ASN A 70 -6.29 1.23 -12.94
C ASN A 70 -5.96 -0.24 -12.65
N SER A 71 -4.69 -0.63 -12.68
CA SER A 71 -4.22 -1.94 -12.27
C SER A 71 -2.79 -1.90 -11.74
N PHE A 72 -2.38 -2.96 -11.04
CA PHE A 72 -0.98 -3.11 -10.64
C PHE A 72 -0.03 -3.21 -11.83
N GLN A 73 -0.44 -3.87 -12.92
CA GLN A 73 0.37 -3.97 -14.13
C GLN A 73 0.61 -2.59 -14.75
N GLU A 74 -0.44 -1.78 -14.94
CA GLU A 74 -0.33 -0.41 -15.45
C GLU A 74 0.59 0.45 -14.58
N PHE A 75 0.50 0.31 -13.25
CA PHE A 75 1.41 0.99 -12.33
C PHE A 75 2.88 0.57 -12.56
N MET A 76 3.14 -0.74 -12.68
CA MET A 76 4.49 -1.24 -12.92
C MET A 76 5.04 -0.81 -14.27
N ASP A 77 4.22 -0.85 -15.32
CA ASP A 77 4.61 -0.42 -16.67
C ASP A 77 5.06 1.06 -16.66
N GLY A 78 4.35 1.92 -15.92
CA GLY A 78 4.71 3.34 -15.77
C GLY A 78 5.96 3.62 -14.91
N LEU A 79 6.50 2.63 -14.19
CA LEU A 79 7.77 2.79 -13.45
C LEU A 79 9.00 2.56 -14.34
N TYR A 80 8.83 1.89 -15.49
CA TYR A 80 9.92 1.52 -16.38
C TYR A 80 10.01 2.40 -17.64
N ASP A 81 9.08 3.34 -17.83
CA ASP A 81 9.16 4.38 -18.85
C ASP A 81 10.03 5.54 -18.31
N ASP A 82 11.30 5.58 -18.76
CA ASP A 82 12.22 6.73 -18.61
C ASP A 82 11.82 7.92 -19.51
#